data_AF-A0A1F8N3M9-F1
#
_entry.id   AF-A0A1F8N3M9-F1
#
_cell.length_a   1.000
_cell.length_b   1.000
_cell.length_c   1.000
_cell.angle_alpha   90.00
_cell.angle_beta   90.00
_cell.angle_gamma   90.00
#
_symmetry.space_group_name_H-M   'P 1'
#
loop_
_entity.id
_entity.type
_entity.pdbx_description
1 polymer ?
#
loop_
_entity_poly.entity_id
_entity_poly.type
_entity_poly.pdbx_seq_one_letter_code
_entity_poly.pdbx_strand_id
1 'polypeptide(L)'
;MPEKPLRRAGDLGLLRTIYPSLRGNGWMTQRFQEARSLLHPPPLGLYFSLLLYHLSQAEAEDVIARLKMPRATSRVIQDTLRLKQDFIDLESPDLSPSRIYHLLENRSFASLLACLAATDSPLITSRLHLYLDKLRHVRTSLNGTALQQMGVPPGPRVGEVLKALQKAKLDGQARTKQEEIDLVRAWLSRGG
;
A
#
# COMPACT_ATOMS: atom_id res chain seq x y z
N MET A 1 13.21 -18.01 -15.90
CA MET A 1 12.28 -17.88 -14.76
C MET A 1 13.10 -17.99 -13.47
N PRO A 2 13.13 -16.95 -12.62
CA PRO A 2 14.04 -16.84 -11.47
C PRO A 2 13.82 -17.92 -10.39
N GLU A 3 12.68 -18.59 -10.36
CA GLU A 3 12.31 -19.62 -9.39
C GLU A 3 13.16 -20.88 -9.51
N LYS A 4 13.47 -21.32 -10.74
CA LYS A 4 14.26 -22.53 -10.97
C LYS A 4 15.67 -22.43 -10.34
N PRO A 5 16.47 -21.37 -10.62
CA PRO A 5 17.76 -21.22 -9.96
C PRO A 5 17.64 -20.93 -8.46
N LEU A 6 16.63 -20.17 -7.99
CA LEU A 6 16.46 -19.90 -6.56
C LEU A 6 16.03 -21.13 -5.76
N ARG A 7 15.14 -21.97 -6.31
CA ARG A 7 14.75 -23.26 -5.71
C ARG A 7 15.94 -24.18 -5.62
N ARG A 8 16.69 -24.34 -6.72
CA ARG A 8 17.91 -25.15 -6.74
C ARG A 8 18.96 -24.62 -5.75
N ALA A 9 19.13 -23.31 -5.63
CA ALA A 9 20.02 -22.71 -4.62
C ALA A 9 19.53 -22.96 -3.18
N GLY A 10 18.21 -23.01 -2.97
CA GLY A 10 17.61 -23.43 -1.69
C GLY A 10 17.89 -24.90 -1.37
N ASP A 11 17.66 -25.79 -2.33
CA ASP A 11 17.89 -27.23 -2.20
C ASP A 11 19.38 -27.56 -1.93
N LEU A 12 20.29 -26.79 -2.53
CA LEU A 12 21.73 -26.88 -2.32
C LEU A 12 22.23 -26.16 -1.04
N GLY A 13 21.33 -25.56 -0.25
CA GLY A 13 21.69 -24.83 0.96
C GLY A 13 22.40 -23.48 0.73
N LEU A 14 22.61 -23.07 -0.53
CA LEU A 14 23.29 -21.82 -0.90
C LEU A 14 22.53 -20.58 -0.42
N LEU A 15 21.20 -20.63 -0.33
CA LEU A 15 20.45 -19.50 0.24
C LEU A 15 20.74 -19.29 1.73
N ARG A 16 21.01 -20.38 2.48
CA ARG A 16 21.35 -20.31 3.90
C ARG A 16 22.75 -19.73 4.14
N THR A 17 23.66 -19.85 3.18
CA THR A 17 24.98 -19.21 3.27
C THR A 17 24.88 -17.69 3.09
N ILE A 18 23.89 -17.21 2.35
CA ILE A 18 23.55 -15.77 2.19
C ILE A 18 22.80 -15.25 3.42
N TYR A 19 21.81 -15.98 3.93
CA TYR A 19 21.17 -15.66 5.20
C TYR A 19 20.43 -16.89 5.75
N PRO A 20 20.53 -17.22 7.06
CA PRO A 20 19.99 -18.47 7.61
C PRO A 20 18.48 -18.66 7.35
N SER A 21 17.72 -17.57 7.39
CA SER A 21 16.26 -17.57 7.24
C SER A 21 15.78 -17.57 5.78
N LEU A 22 16.66 -17.38 4.78
CA LEU A 22 16.28 -17.36 3.37
C LEU A 22 15.93 -18.77 2.86
N ARG A 23 14.75 -18.91 2.24
CA ARG A 23 14.27 -20.20 1.72
C ARG A 23 13.83 -20.13 0.27
N GLY A 24 14.37 -21.07 -0.52
CA GLY A 24 14.01 -21.32 -1.91
C GLY A 24 12.85 -22.30 -2.04
N ASN A 25 11.72 -22.04 -1.39
CA ASN A 25 10.66 -23.05 -1.19
C ASN A 25 9.53 -22.99 -2.24
N GLY A 26 8.59 -23.94 -2.14
CA GLY A 26 7.39 -24.00 -2.99
C GLY A 26 6.50 -22.76 -2.84
N TRP A 27 6.39 -22.21 -1.62
CA TRP A 27 5.63 -20.98 -1.37
C TRP A 27 6.17 -19.81 -2.19
N MET A 28 7.49 -19.57 -2.19
CA MET A 28 8.10 -18.50 -2.99
C MET A 28 7.86 -18.70 -4.49
N THR A 29 7.94 -19.95 -4.96
CA THR A 29 7.64 -20.28 -6.36
C THR A 29 6.20 -19.92 -6.74
N GLN A 30 5.24 -20.25 -5.87
CA GLN A 30 3.83 -19.90 -6.07
C GLN A 30 3.62 -18.37 -6.07
N ARG A 31 4.17 -17.66 -5.09
CA ARG A 31 4.01 -16.19 -5.01
C ARG A 31 4.66 -15.47 -6.18
N PHE A 32 5.76 -15.99 -6.73
CA PHE A 32 6.37 -15.44 -7.93
C PHE A 32 5.50 -15.64 -9.18
N GLN A 33 4.71 -16.71 -9.23
CA GLN A 33 3.71 -16.90 -10.29
C GLN A 33 2.56 -15.90 -10.14
N GLU A 34 2.03 -15.73 -8.93
CA GLU A 34 0.98 -14.76 -8.62
C GLU A 34 1.44 -13.32 -8.92
N ALA A 35 2.67 -12.97 -8.57
CA ALA A 35 3.29 -11.70 -8.94
C ALA A 35 3.24 -11.41 -10.44
N ARG A 36 3.50 -12.43 -11.27
CA ARG A 36 3.49 -12.30 -12.73
C ARG A 36 2.08 -12.19 -13.29
N SER A 37 1.08 -12.82 -12.66
CA SER A 37 -0.31 -12.63 -13.07
C SER A 37 -0.83 -11.23 -12.72
N LEU A 38 -0.27 -10.60 -11.68
CA LEU A 38 -0.62 -9.23 -11.28
C LEU A 38 0.07 -8.16 -12.16
N LEU A 39 1.33 -8.39 -12.57
CA LEU A 39 2.10 -7.41 -13.35
C LEU A 39 3.16 -8.08 -14.22
N HIS A 40 3.25 -7.69 -15.49
CA HIS A 40 4.24 -8.23 -16.44
C HIS A 40 5.04 -7.14 -17.18
N PRO A 41 6.39 -7.12 -17.09
CA PRO A 41 7.22 -7.90 -16.15
C PRO A 41 7.15 -7.32 -14.73
N PRO A 42 7.13 -8.14 -13.67
CA PRO A 42 7.16 -7.63 -12.31
C PRO A 42 8.56 -7.05 -11.98
N PRO A 43 8.63 -5.92 -11.26
CA PRO A 43 9.90 -5.29 -10.91
C PRO A 43 10.68 -6.13 -9.90
N LEU A 44 12.01 -6.01 -9.89
CA LEU A 44 12.86 -6.75 -8.95
C LEU A 44 12.48 -6.54 -7.48
N GLY A 45 12.08 -5.32 -7.12
CA GLY A 45 11.60 -5.00 -5.77
C GLY A 45 10.46 -5.92 -5.32
N LEU A 46 9.53 -6.25 -6.23
CA LEU A 46 8.41 -7.13 -5.93
C LEU A 46 8.90 -8.57 -5.65
N TYR A 47 9.78 -9.12 -6.49
CA TYR A 47 10.35 -10.46 -6.25
C TYR A 47 11.16 -10.53 -4.96
N PHE A 48 11.98 -9.52 -4.66
CA PHE A 48 12.73 -9.49 -3.41
C PHE A 48 11.83 -9.31 -2.19
N SER A 49 10.76 -8.51 -2.30
CA SER A 49 9.74 -8.41 -1.24
C SER A 49 9.13 -9.77 -0.91
N LEU A 50 8.81 -10.57 -1.94
CA LEU A 50 8.28 -11.92 -1.75
C LEU A 50 9.34 -12.88 -1.17
N LEU A 51 10.58 -12.82 -1.66
CA LEU A 51 11.67 -13.64 -1.15
C LEU A 51 11.95 -13.37 0.34
N LEU A 52 11.84 -12.11 0.76
CA LEU A 52 12.11 -11.66 2.13
C LEU A 52 10.84 -11.55 2.98
N TYR A 53 9.68 -11.97 2.47
CA TYR A 53 8.38 -11.72 3.10
C TYR A 53 8.25 -12.33 4.51
N HIS A 54 8.93 -13.44 4.77
CA HIS A 54 8.90 -14.11 6.07
C HIS A 54 9.93 -13.59 7.07
N LEU A 55 10.79 -12.65 6.66
CA LEU A 55 11.76 -12.03 7.54
C LEU A 55 11.12 -10.90 8.35
N SER A 56 11.70 -10.63 9.51
CA SER A 56 11.48 -9.39 10.24
C SER A 56 12.12 -8.20 9.50
N GLN A 57 11.73 -6.99 9.90
CA GLN A 57 12.29 -5.75 9.34
C GLN A 57 13.82 -5.69 9.49
N ALA A 58 14.34 -6.09 10.67
CA ALA A 58 15.77 -6.09 10.96
C ALA A 58 16.54 -7.11 10.10
N GLU A 59 16.04 -8.35 10.01
CA GLU A 59 16.66 -9.37 9.16
C GLU A 59 16.67 -8.96 7.67
N ALA A 60 15.60 -8.31 7.20
CA ALA A 60 15.54 -7.80 5.83
C ALA A 60 16.54 -6.67 5.59
N GLU A 61 16.77 -5.79 6.57
CA GLU A 61 17.78 -4.74 6.50
C GLU A 61 19.20 -5.32 6.39
N ASP A 62 19.51 -6.37 7.16
CA ASP A 62 20.79 -7.08 7.07
C ASP A 62 20.99 -7.68 5.67
N VAL A 63 19.96 -8.30 5.10
CA VAL A 63 20.02 -8.86 3.74
C VAL A 63 20.17 -7.77 2.69
N ILE A 64 19.44 -6.66 2.82
CA ILE A 64 19.55 -5.48 1.94
C ILE A 64 20.98 -4.95 1.92
N ALA A 65 21.60 -4.81 3.10
CA ALA A 65 22.97 -4.32 3.25
C ALA A 65 23.98 -5.31 2.66
N ARG A 66 23.85 -6.61 2.99
CA ARG A 66 24.76 -7.66 2.53
C ARG A 66 24.75 -7.84 1.02
N LEU A 67 23.57 -7.75 0.40
CA LEU A 67 23.39 -7.85 -1.05
C LEU A 67 23.58 -6.52 -1.79
N LYS A 68 23.92 -5.43 -1.08
CA LYS A 68 24.11 -4.08 -1.63
C LYS A 68 22.95 -3.65 -2.54
N MET A 69 21.72 -3.88 -2.07
CA MET A 69 20.55 -3.64 -2.91
C MET A 69 20.38 -2.15 -3.25
N PRO A 70 19.97 -1.81 -4.49
CA PRO A 70 19.66 -0.44 -4.85
C PRO A 70 18.53 0.15 -3.99
N ARG A 71 18.63 1.44 -3.68
CA ARG A 71 17.66 2.17 -2.83
C ARG A 71 16.20 1.96 -3.24
N ALA A 72 15.91 1.91 -4.54
CA ALA A 72 14.57 1.69 -5.06
C ALA A 72 14.02 0.30 -4.68
N THR A 73 14.83 -0.76 -4.82
CA THR A 73 14.49 -2.13 -4.42
C THR A 73 14.31 -2.23 -2.91
N SER A 74 15.26 -1.67 -2.15
CA SER A 74 15.23 -1.65 -0.67
C SER A 74 13.95 -1.00 -0.15
N ARG A 75 13.53 0.12 -0.74
CA ARG A 75 12.29 0.81 -0.36
C ARG A 75 11.06 -0.07 -0.55
N VAL A 76 10.96 -0.79 -1.66
CA VAL A 76 9.83 -1.71 -1.91
C VAL A 76 9.78 -2.83 -0.88
N ILE A 77 10.93 -3.43 -0.54
CA ILE A 77 11.03 -4.47 0.50
C ILE A 77 10.57 -3.92 1.85
N GLN A 78 11.09 -2.77 2.26
CA GLN A 78 10.76 -2.13 3.53
C GLN A 78 9.27 -1.75 3.60
N ASP A 79 8.72 -1.17 2.53
CA ASP A 79 7.30 -0.82 2.47
C ASP A 79 6.41 -2.06 2.51
N THR A 80 6.80 -3.17 1.87
CA THR A 80 6.08 -4.45 1.96
C THR A 80 6.04 -4.98 3.38
N LEU A 81 7.18 -5.01 4.09
CA LEU A 81 7.25 -5.55 5.43
C LEU A 81 6.52 -4.67 6.45
N ARG A 82 6.60 -3.34 6.31
CA ARG A 82 5.79 -2.41 7.10
C ARG A 82 4.29 -2.59 6.86
N LEU A 83 3.88 -2.67 5.59
CA LEU A 83 2.47 -2.91 5.26
C LEU A 83 1.97 -4.25 5.82
N LYS A 84 2.80 -5.31 5.76
CA LYS A 84 2.48 -6.60 6.38
C LYS A 84 2.27 -6.47 7.90
N GLN A 85 3.06 -5.65 8.60
CA GLN A 85 2.84 -5.39 10.03
C GLN A 85 1.53 -4.66 10.28
N ASP A 86 1.16 -3.73 9.39
CA ASP A 86 -0.10 -3.00 9.44
C ASP A 86 -1.33 -3.85 9.06
N PHE A 87 -1.15 -5.15 8.72
CA PHE A 87 -2.27 -6.04 8.44
C PHE A 87 -3.22 -6.17 9.62
N ILE A 88 -2.71 -6.10 10.87
CA ILE A 88 -3.57 -6.14 12.06
C ILE A 88 -4.61 -5.01 12.05
N ASP A 89 -4.20 -3.81 11.62
CA ASP A 89 -5.11 -2.68 11.47
C ASP A 89 -6.05 -2.93 10.28
N LEU A 90 -5.51 -3.39 9.15
CA LEU A 90 -6.27 -3.74 7.94
C LEU A 90 -7.13 -4.99 8.08
N GLU A 91 -7.12 -5.72 9.20
CA GLU A 91 -8.02 -6.83 9.50
C GLU A 91 -9.17 -6.41 10.40
N SER A 92 -9.10 -5.20 10.98
CA SER A 92 -10.14 -4.69 11.89
C SER A 92 -11.53 -4.73 11.22
N PRO A 93 -12.56 -5.25 11.91
CA PRO A 93 -13.92 -5.24 11.38
C PRO A 93 -14.39 -3.79 11.17
N ASP A 94 -15.29 -3.59 10.23
CA ASP A 94 -15.97 -2.30 9.99
C ASP A 94 -15.06 -1.10 9.66
N LEU A 95 -13.84 -1.36 9.15
CA LEU A 95 -12.97 -0.31 8.63
C LEU A 95 -13.65 0.51 7.54
N SER A 96 -13.72 1.83 7.74
CA SER A 96 -14.23 2.74 6.73
C SER A 96 -13.31 2.79 5.50
N PRO A 97 -13.86 3.07 4.30
CA PRO A 97 -13.04 3.25 3.10
C PRO A 97 -11.97 4.34 3.26
N SER A 98 -12.27 5.44 3.96
CA SER A 98 -11.25 6.46 4.24
C SER A 98 -10.10 5.94 5.11
N ARG A 99 -10.37 5.07 6.08
CA ARG A 99 -9.31 4.48 6.91
C ARG A 99 -8.44 3.50 6.12
N ILE A 100 -9.05 2.68 5.26
CA ILE A 100 -8.31 1.83 4.32
C ILE A 100 -7.41 2.69 3.41
N TYR A 101 -7.93 3.79 2.89
CA TYR A 101 -7.17 4.72 2.07
C TYR A 101 -5.92 5.25 2.80
N HIS A 102 -6.08 5.75 4.02
CA HIS A 102 -4.97 6.32 4.80
C HIS A 102 -3.91 5.28 5.21
N LEU A 103 -4.30 4.04 5.47
CA LEU A 103 -3.34 2.96 5.77
C LEU A 103 -2.46 2.61 4.55
N LEU A 104 -2.97 2.82 3.33
CA LEU A 104 -2.35 2.38 2.08
C LEU A 104 -1.75 3.51 1.24
N GLU A 105 -2.14 4.77 1.45
CA GLU A 105 -1.80 5.90 0.56
C GLU A 105 -0.31 6.21 0.44
N ASN A 106 0.48 5.92 1.47
CA ASN A 106 1.91 6.19 1.52
C ASN A 106 2.77 4.97 1.14
N ARG A 107 2.15 3.93 0.57
CA ARG A 107 2.84 2.70 0.14
C ARG A 107 3.15 2.74 -1.34
N SER A 108 4.29 2.17 -1.73
CA SER A 108 4.61 2.01 -3.15
C SER A 108 3.62 1.04 -3.83
N PHE A 109 3.36 1.25 -5.12
CA PHE A 109 2.51 0.33 -5.89
C PHE A 109 3.08 -1.10 -5.89
N ALA A 110 4.40 -1.25 -6.02
CA ALA A 110 5.05 -2.55 -5.99
C ALA A 110 4.92 -3.26 -4.63
N SER A 111 4.93 -2.52 -3.51
CA SER A 111 4.73 -3.12 -2.18
C SER A 111 3.30 -3.58 -1.97
N LEU A 112 2.31 -2.85 -2.49
CA LEU A 112 0.90 -3.26 -2.48
C LEU A 112 0.71 -4.56 -3.27
N LEU A 113 1.31 -4.67 -4.46
CA LEU A 113 1.27 -5.89 -5.27
C LEU A 113 1.99 -7.07 -4.60
N ALA A 114 3.13 -6.82 -3.92
CA ALA A 114 3.82 -7.86 -3.18
C ALA A 114 2.96 -8.39 -2.02
N CYS A 115 2.30 -7.53 -1.26
CA CYS A 115 1.35 -7.92 -0.21
C CYS A 115 0.12 -8.65 -0.78
N LEU A 116 -0.40 -8.19 -1.92
CA LEU A 116 -1.52 -8.83 -2.61
C LEU A 116 -1.17 -10.23 -3.10
N ALA A 117 0.03 -10.42 -3.65
CA ALA A 117 0.52 -11.75 -4.00
C ALA A 117 0.76 -12.60 -2.74
N ALA A 118 1.36 -12.05 -1.68
CA ALA A 118 1.78 -12.86 -0.55
C ALA A 118 0.66 -13.30 0.43
N THR A 119 -0.46 -12.57 0.46
CA THR A 119 -1.52 -12.78 1.46
C THR A 119 -2.49 -13.88 1.05
N ASP A 120 -2.92 -14.68 2.03
CA ASP A 120 -3.99 -15.67 1.89
C ASP A 120 -5.33 -15.19 2.49
N SER A 121 -5.33 -14.01 3.14
CA SER A 121 -6.52 -13.46 3.80
C SER A 121 -7.48 -12.85 2.77
N PRO A 122 -8.70 -13.39 2.58
CA PRO A 122 -9.66 -12.85 1.61
C PRO A 122 -10.07 -11.41 1.94
N LEU A 123 -10.10 -11.05 3.23
CA LEU A 123 -10.41 -9.70 3.69
C LEU A 123 -9.32 -8.71 3.28
N ILE A 124 -8.04 -9.03 3.51
CA ILE A 124 -6.91 -8.19 3.09
C ILE A 124 -6.91 -8.06 1.56
N THR A 125 -7.07 -9.15 0.83
CA THR A 125 -7.16 -9.16 -0.64
C THR A 125 -8.24 -8.22 -1.14
N SER A 126 -9.46 -8.33 -0.58
CA SER A 126 -10.59 -7.44 -0.87
C SER A 126 -10.25 -5.96 -0.63
N ARG A 127 -9.62 -5.64 0.52
CA ARG A 127 -9.27 -4.26 0.89
C ARG A 127 -8.16 -3.66 0.02
N LEU A 128 -7.15 -4.46 -0.33
CA LEU A 128 -6.10 -4.06 -1.27
C LEU A 128 -6.69 -3.78 -2.66
N HIS A 129 -7.57 -4.65 -3.17
CA HIS A 129 -8.29 -4.39 -4.43
C HIS A 129 -9.17 -3.15 -4.36
N LEU A 130 -9.95 -2.98 -3.30
CA LEU A 130 -10.78 -1.79 -3.10
C LEU A 130 -9.93 -0.50 -3.19
N TYR A 131 -8.76 -0.50 -2.56
CA TYR A 131 -7.85 0.63 -2.65
C TYR A 131 -7.27 0.82 -4.05
N LEU A 132 -6.73 -0.25 -4.65
CA LEU A 132 -6.05 -0.22 -5.93
C LEU A 132 -6.98 0.16 -7.08
N ASP A 133 -8.22 -0.31 -7.06
CA ASP A 133 -9.16 -0.15 -8.17
C ASP A 133 -10.07 1.06 -8.00
N LYS A 134 -10.30 1.52 -6.75
CA LYS A 134 -11.27 2.58 -6.46
C LYS A 134 -10.68 3.71 -5.61
N LEU A 135 -10.31 3.45 -4.35
CA LEU A 135 -10.08 4.52 -3.37
C LEU A 135 -8.93 5.45 -3.79
N ARG A 136 -7.85 4.91 -4.36
CA ARG A 136 -6.70 5.71 -4.80
C ARG A 136 -7.04 6.73 -5.90
N HIS A 137 -8.14 6.53 -6.61
CA HIS A 137 -8.60 7.37 -7.71
C HIS A 137 -9.66 8.40 -7.27
N VAL A 138 -10.12 8.34 -6.01
CA VAL A 138 -11.09 9.29 -5.48
C VAL A 138 -10.42 10.66 -5.27
N ARG A 139 -10.96 11.67 -5.95
CA ARG A 139 -10.54 13.08 -5.85
C ARG A 139 -11.75 13.97 -5.55
N THR A 140 -11.55 14.99 -4.74
CA THR A 140 -12.57 16.04 -4.54
C THR A 140 -12.79 16.79 -5.85
N SER A 141 -14.04 17.20 -6.08
CA SER A 141 -14.42 18.05 -7.21
C SER A 141 -14.03 19.50 -6.94
N LEU A 142 -14.03 19.90 -5.65
CA LEU A 142 -13.53 21.18 -5.18
C LEU A 142 -12.01 21.14 -4.99
N ASN A 143 -11.35 22.23 -5.37
CA ASN A 143 -9.92 22.46 -5.16
C ASN A 143 -9.72 23.65 -4.21
N GLY A 144 -8.46 23.94 -3.85
CA GLY A 144 -8.16 25.02 -2.91
C GLY A 144 -8.69 26.40 -3.33
N THR A 145 -8.62 26.71 -4.63
CA THR A 145 -9.15 27.97 -5.18
C THR A 145 -10.67 28.07 -5.02
N ALA A 146 -11.40 26.99 -5.31
CA ALA A 146 -12.85 26.95 -5.13
C ALA A 146 -13.23 27.13 -3.65
N LEU A 147 -12.48 26.53 -2.72
CA LEU A 147 -12.71 26.72 -1.28
C LEU A 147 -12.48 28.16 -0.84
N GLN A 148 -11.45 28.83 -1.35
CA GLN A 148 -11.21 30.25 -1.06
C GLN A 148 -12.34 31.15 -1.56
N GLN A 149 -12.84 30.88 -2.77
CA GLN A 149 -14.01 31.59 -3.32
C GLN A 149 -15.29 31.36 -2.50
N MET A 150 -15.38 30.23 -1.81
CA MET A 150 -16.47 29.91 -0.88
C MET A 150 -16.29 30.54 0.50
N GLY A 151 -15.20 31.28 0.75
CA GLY A 151 -14.94 31.98 2.01
C GLY A 151 -14.03 31.22 2.99
N VAL A 152 -13.39 30.13 2.57
CA VAL A 152 -12.36 29.48 3.40
C VAL A 152 -11.08 30.34 3.37
N PRO A 153 -10.56 30.79 4.53
CA PRO A 153 -9.38 31.63 4.57
C PRO A 153 -8.15 30.88 4.01
N PRO A 154 -7.27 31.56 3.25
CA PRO A 154 -6.07 30.94 2.71
C PRO A 154 -5.14 30.47 3.84
N GLY A 155 -4.43 29.36 3.60
CA GLY A 155 -3.51 28.77 4.58
C GLY A 155 -3.91 27.35 5.01
N PRO A 156 -3.48 26.88 6.20
CA PRO A 156 -3.67 25.50 6.66
C PRO A 156 -5.13 25.03 6.63
N ARG A 157 -6.08 25.94 6.88
CA ARG A 157 -7.51 25.64 6.90
C ARG A 157 -8.05 25.15 5.56
N VAL A 158 -7.52 25.61 4.43
CA VAL A 158 -7.86 25.05 3.11
C VAL A 158 -7.48 23.57 3.03
N GLY A 159 -6.29 23.21 3.53
CA GLY A 159 -5.81 21.83 3.55
C GLY A 159 -6.65 20.93 4.45
N GLU A 160 -7.08 21.43 5.61
CA GLU A 160 -7.98 20.71 6.52
C GLU A 160 -9.34 20.41 5.88
N VAL A 161 -9.92 21.41 5.20
CA VAL A 161 -11.19 21.25 4.48
C VAL A 161 -11.06 20.26 3.33
N LEU A 162 -9.97 20.32 2.55
CA LEU A 162 -9.72 19.36 1.48
C LEU A 162 -9.59 17.93 2.00
N LYS A 163 -8.87 17.72 3.11
CA LYS A 163 -8.73 16.40 3.73
C LYS A 163 -10.07 15.85 4.20
N ALA A 164 -10.92 16.69 4.80
CA ALA A 164 -12.22 16.25 5.26
C ALA A 164 -13.22 15.99 4.12
N LEU A 165 -13.19 16.80 3.06
CA LEU A 165 -13.94 16.52 1.85
C LEU A 165 -13.51 15.19 1.21
N GLN A 166 -12.20 14.95 1.13
CA GLN A 166 -11.68 13.69 0.64
C GLN A 166 -12.15 12.51 1.49
N LYS A 167 -12.10 12.63 2.82
CA LYS A 167 -12.64 11.65 3.76
C LYS A 167 -14.12 11.39 3.53
N ALA A 168 -14.94 12.44 3.48
CA ALA A 168 -16.39 12.33 3.25
C ALA A 168 -16.70 11.65 1.91
N LYS A 169 -15.92 11.97 0.87
CA LYS A 169 -16.07 11.35 -0.45
C LYS A 169 -15.68 9.88 -0.45
N LEU A 170 -14.56 9.52 0.18
CA LEU A 170 -14.13 8.14 0.36
C LEU A 170 -15.19 7.32 1.12
N ASP A 171 -15.77 7.89 2.17
CA ASP A 171 -16.82 7.28 2.98
C ASP A 171 -18.21 7.32 2.31
N GLY A 172 -18.33 7.83 1.08
CA GLY A 172 -19.57 7.87 0.31
C GLY A 172 -20.61 8.88 0.78
N GLN A 173 -20.20 9.84 1.62
CA GLN A 173 -21.02 10.92 2.19
C GLN A 173 -21.07 12.17 1.30
N ALA A 174 -20.19 12.27 0.30
CA ALA A 174 -20.10 13.39 -0.65
C ALA A 174 -19.83 12.89 -2.07
N ARG A 175 -20.86 12.35 -2.73
CA ARG A 175 -20.78 11.70 -4.04
C ARG A 175 -20.81 12.70 -5.19
N THR A 176 -21.49 13.84 -4.99
CA THR A 176 -21.65 14.87 -6.02
C THR A 176 -20.91 16.16 -5.67
N LYS A 177 -20.62 16.98 -6.68
CA LYS A 177 -20.05 18.32 -6.47
C LYS A 177 -20.97 19.18 -5.58
N GLN A 178 -22.29 19.04 -5.72
CA GLN A 178 -23.25 19.79 -4.91
C GLN A 178 -23.17 19.37 -3.43
N GLU A 179 -23.10 18.06 -3.15
CA GLU A 179 -22.91 17.56 -1.78
C GLU A 179 -21.58 18.03 -1.16
N GLU A 180 -20.49 18.09 -1.95
CA GLU A 180 -19.23 18.70 -1.48
C GLU A 180 -19.41 20.18 -1.11
N ILE A 181 -20.15 20.96 -1.92
CA ILE A 181 -20.43 22.37 -1.66
C ILE A 181 -21.22 22.55 -0.37
N ASP A 182 -22.27 21.73 -0.18
CA ASP A 182 -23.15 21.82 0.98
C ASP A 182 -22.41 21.47 2.27
N LEU A 183 -21.51 20.47 2.22
CA LEU A 183 -20.62 20.14 3.34
C LEU A 183 -19.70 21.30 3.73
N VAL A 184 -19.07 21.97 2.76
CA VAL A 184 -18.20 23.13 3.05
C VAL A 184 -19.00 24.27 3.67
N ARG A 185 -20.20 24.56 3.17
CA ARG A 185 -21.08 25.60 3.74
C ARG A 185 -21.48 25.27 5.18
N ALA A 186 -21.83 24.02 5.46
CA ALA A 186 -22.16 23.57 6.81
C ALA A 186 -20.96 23.65 7.78
N TRP A 187 -19.74 23.51 7.27
CA TRP A 187 -18.52 23.72 8.06
C TRP A 187 -18.25 25.19 8.37
N LEU A 188 -18.45 26.08 7.40
CA LEU A 188 -18.28 27.51 7.59
C LEU A 188 -19.28 28.08 8.60
N SER A 189 -20.51 27.56 8.64
CA SER A 189 -21.52 28.00 9.61
C SER A 189 -21.29 27.48 11.03
N ARG A 190 -20.54 26.40 11.21
CA ARG A 190 -20.18 25.81 12.53
C ARG A 190 -18.87 26.32 13.10
N GLY A 191 -18.02 26.93 12.26
CA GLY A 191 -16.66 27.33 12.60
C GLY A 191 -16.44 28.86 12.57
N GLY A 192 -17.49 29.62 12.84
CA GLY A 192 -17.48 31.07 13.09
C GLY A 192 -17.42 31.39 14.57
#